data_AF-A0A926CXQ3-F1
#
_entry.id   AF-A0A926CXQ3-F1
#
_cell.length_a   1.000
_cell.length_b   1.000
_cell.length_c   1.000
_cell.angle_alpha   90.00
_cell.angle_beta   90.00
_cell.angle_gamma   90.00
#
_symmetry.space_group_name_H-M   'P 1'
#
loop_
_entity.id
_entity.type
_entity.pdbx_description
1 polymer ?
#
loop_
_entity_poly.entity_id
_entity_poly.type
_entity_poly.pdbx_seq_one_letter_code
_entity_poly.pdbx_strand_id
1 'polypeptide(L)'
;MRKYIICCFLFISVSSFAQKNQAKNQPQILQFDTALLKQIEFRCVGPWRGGRSTGVAGDQGNKQVFYFGGTGGGVFKTNDGGNNWKNISDGFFGGSIGSIAVSQSDPSVIYAGGGENTMRGNVSEGMGMWKSINSGRSWKNIGLHDTRHIMRIVVHPKNPDIVYCAALGHLFGPNEERGIFRSNDGGNTWQKILFVNEYVGACELVMDPSDPSVLLATFWNVKRTPYSLESGGAGSAIYKTTDGGDSWVNLTANKGLPKDTLGIIGITISQTNPNKYYAIIESKTGGVFKSDDAGKTWEKTNSENNLRQRAWYFSKIYCDPKNEQIVYVLNVEFWKSMDGGKTFQSIPTPHGDHHDLWIDPEDAQRMIIADDGGAQITYDG
;
A
#
# COMPACT_ATOMS: atom_id res chain seq x y z
N MET A 1 54.47 63.80 -60.56
CA MET A 1 54.40 64.05 -59.10
C MET A 1 53.80 62.84 -58.41
N ARG A 2 54.63 61.90 -57.96
CA ARG A 2 54.21 60.70 -57.22
C ARG A 2 53.92 61.11 -55.77
N LYS A 3 52.64 61.06 -55.37
CA LYS A 3 52.21 61.31 -53.99
C LYS A 3 52.37 60.02 -53.19
N TYR A 4 53.30 60.01 -52.25
CA TYR A 4 53.44 58.93 -51.26
C TYR A 4 52.37 59.11 -50.19
N ILE A 5 51.49 58.12 -50.05
CA ILE A 5 50.52 58.05 -48.95
C ILE A 5 51.24 57.39 -47.78
N ILE A 6 51.51 58.18 -46.74
CA ILE A 6 52.04 57.70 -45.47
C ILE A 6 50.87 57.08 -44.70
N CYS A 7 50.83 55.76 -44.61
CA CYS A 7 49.94 55.05 -43.69
C CYS A 7 50.44 55.24 -42.25
N CYS A 8 49.81 56.14 -41.51
CA CYS A 8 49.95 56.21 -40.05
C CYS A 8 49.31 54.95 -39.44
N PHE A 9 50.14 54.00 -38.97
CA PHE A 9 49.69 52.95 -38.07
C PHE A 9 49.40 53.58 -36.70
N LEU A 10 48.13 53.76 -36.36
CA LEU A 10 47.70 54.04 -35.00
C LEU A 10 47.95 52.77 -34.16
N PHE A 11 48.97 52.79 -33.30
CA PHE A 11 49.09 51.81 -32.22
C PHE A 11 48.03 52.12 -31.16
N ILE A 12 46.89 51.44 -31.25
CA ILE A 12 45.93 51.40 -30.15
C ILE A 12 46.52 50.45 -29.10
N SER A 13 47.02 51.02 -28.01
CA SER A 13 47.37 50.25 -26.81
C SER A 13 46.08 49.65 -26.23
N VAL A 14 45.79 48.39 -26.54
CA VAL A 14 44.74 47.66 -25.84
C VAL A 14 45.28 47.37 -24.44
N SER A 15 44.85 48.16 -23.45
CA SER A 15 45.07 47.83 -22.05
C SER A 15 44.35 46.51 -21.76
N SER A 16 45.07 45.40 -21.82
CA SER A 16 44.62 44.13 -21.28
C SER A 16 44.41 44.32 -19.78
N PHE A 17 43.18 44.61 -19.37
CA PHE A 17 42.76 44.37 -17.99
C PHE A 17 42.81 42.86 -17.79
N ALA A 18 43.97 42.34 -17.39
CA ALA A 18 44.06 41.02 -16.83
C ALA A 18 43.16 41.03 -15.59
N GLN A 19 42.01 40.36 -15.71
CA GLN A 19 41.15 40.09 -14.58
C GLN A 19 42.02 39.35 -13.57
N LYS A 20 42.36 40.01 -12.46
CA LYS A 20 43.11 39.38 -11.37
C LYS A 20 42.27 38.18 -10.98
N ASN A 21 42.73 36.96 -11.31
CA ASN A 21 42.07 35.73 -10.88
C ASN A 21 41.92 35.86 -9.37
N GLN A 22 40.70 36.15 -8.90
CA GLN A 22 40.38 35.96 -7.50
C GLN A 22 40.71 34.51 -7.24
N ALA A 23 41.67 34.27 -6.35
CA ALA A 23 41.90 32.94 -5.85
C ALA A 23 40.53 32.38 -5.49
N LYS A 24 40.10 31.30 -6.17
CA LYS A 24 38.88 30.62 -5.78
C LYS A 24 39.08 30.27 -4.32
N ASN A 25 38.40 30.96 -3.41
CA ASN A 25 38.36 30.58 -2.02
C ASN A 25 37.92 29.12 -2.03
N GLN A 26 38.85 28.21 -1.70
CA GLN A 26 38.47 26.83 -1.48
C GLN A 26 37.37 26.88 -0.42
N PRO A 27 36.22 26.21 -0.66
CA PRO A 27 35.15 26.21 0.32
C PRO A 27 35.76 25.75 1.65
N GLN A 28 35.67 26.63 2.64
CA GLN A 28 36.19 26.34 3.97
C GLN A 28 35.37 25.15 4.49
N ILE A 29 35.96 23.96 4.47
CA ILE A 29 35.31 22.77 5.00
C ILE A 29 35.25 22.99 6.50
N LEU A 30 34.07 23.35 7.00
CA LEU A 30 33.78 23.39 8.42
C LEU A 30 34.00 21.97 8.95
N GLN A 31 35.11 21.76 9.67
CA GLN A 31 35.35 20.53 10.40
C GLN A 31 34.42 20.55 11.62
N PHE A 32 33.30 19.84 11.52
CA PHE A 32 32.42 19.61 12.65
C PHE A 32 32.95 18.42 13.46
N ASP A 33 32.97 18.55 14.78
CA ASP A 33 33.22 17.42 15.65
C ASP A 33 32.03 16.45 15.58
N THR A 34 32.24 15.32 14.91
CA THR A 34 31.25 14.26 14.77
C THR A 34 30.84 13.65 16.12
N ALA A 35 31.64 13.81 17.18
CA ALA A 35 31.27 13.37 18.53
C ALA A 35 30.08 14.18 19.08
N LEU A 36 30.02 15.48 18.78
CA LEU A 36 28.88 16.32 19.18
C LEU A 36 27.61 15.93 18.43
N LEU A 37 27.72 15.66 17.12
CA LEU A 37 26.57 15.23 16.30
C LEU A 37 25.98 13.89 16.76
N LYS A 38 26.81 12.98 17.28
CA LYS A 38 26.36 11.70 17.85
C LYS A 38 25.61 11.83 19.19
N GLN A 39 25.69 12.99 19.85
CA GLN A 39 24.98 13.29 21.09
C GLN A 39 23.66 14.05 20.85
N ILE A 40 23.36 14.44 19.61
CA ILE A 40 22.12 15.15 19.28
C ILE A 40 20.98 14.15 19.18
N GLU A 41 19.94 14.38 19.99
CA GLU A 41 18.69 13.64 19.92
C GLU A 41 17.62 14.45 19.18
N PHE A 42 17.00 13.81 18.19
CA PHE A 42 15.82 14.37 17.54
C PHE A 42 14.60 14.17 18.43
N ARG A 43 13.74 15.19 18.50
CA ARG A 43 12.45 15.11 19.19
C ARG A 43 11.34 15.65 18.31
N CYS A 44 10.16 15.08 18.44
CA CYS A 44 8.96 15.64 17.82
C CYS A 44 8.61 16.98 18.50
N VAL A 45 8.38 18.02 17.70
CA VAL A 45 7.93 19.34 18.16
C VAL A 45 6.44 19.60 17.85
N GLY A 46 5.76 18.59 17.33
CA GLY A 46 4.37 18.67 16.88
C GLY A 46 4.19 19.18 15.45
N PRO A 47 2.92 19.28 14.98
CA PRO A 47 1.69 19.03 15.74
C PRO A 47 1.48 17.55 16.11
N TRP A 48 0.75 17.30 17.20
CA TRP A 48 0.43 15.96 17.75
C TRP A 48 -0.79 15.39 17.04
N ARG A 49 -0.71 15.27 15.72
CA ARG A 49 -1.73 14.65 14.88
C ARG A 49 -1.08 13.63 13.97
N GLY A 50 -1.84 12.61 13.60
CA GLY A 50 -1.43 11.74 12.51
C GLY A 50 -1.37 12.51 11.19
N GLY A 51 -0.61 11.96 10.25
CA GLY A 51 -0.75 12.26 8.84
C GLY A 51 -1.21 11.00 8.12
N ARG A 52 -1.43 11.11 6.82
CA ARG A 52 -1.97 10.01 6.01
C ARG A 52 -1.30 8.66 6.29
N SER A 53 -2.14 7.66 6.54
CA SER A 53 -1.78 6.26 6.72
C SER A 53 -2.40 5.43 5.61
N THR A 54 -1.71 4.37 5.20
CA THR A 54 -2.16 3.49 4.12
C THR A 54 -2.21 2.02 4.49
N GLY A 55 -1.79 1.67 5.71
CA GLY A 55 -1.86 0.31 6.22
C GLY A 55 -2.16 0.30 7.71
N VAL A 56 -3.03 -0.60 8.15
CA VAL A 56 -3.35 -0.79 9.57
C VAL A 56 -3.45 -2.27 9.93
N ALA A 57 -3.19 -2.58 11.20
CA ALA A 57 -3.39 -3.92 11.75
C ALA A 57 -3.66 -3.85 13.25
N GLY A 58 -4.38 -4.84 13.79
CA GLY A 58 -4.58 -5.04 15.21
C GLY A 58 -3.91 -6.32 15.72
N ASP A 59 -3.57 -6.33 16.99
CA ASP A 59 -3.18 -7.55 17.71
C ASP A 59 -4.45 -8.25 18.22
N GLN A 60 -4.62 -9.53 17.86
CA GLN A 60 -5.77 -10.33 18.30
C GLN A 60 -5.68 -10.76 19.76
N GLY A 61 -4.46 -10.98 20.27
CA GLY A 61 -4.23 -11.40 21.65
C GLY A 61 -4.31 -10.23 22.64
N ASN A 62 -4.14 -9.00 22.18
CA ASN A 62 -4.20 -7.81 23.03
C ASN A 62 -5.10 -6.71 22.45
N LYS A 63 -6.23 -6.48 23.11
CA LYS A 63 -7.26 -5.51 22.69
C LYS A 63 -6.78 -4.05 22.62
N GLN A 64 -5.67 -3.71 23.27
CA GLN A 64 -5.13 -2.34 23.30
C GLN A 64 -4.04 -2.09 22.26
N VAL A 65 -3.58 -3.11 21.54
CA VAL A 65 -2.45 -3.01 20.62
C VAL A 65 -2.93 -2.93 19.18
N PHE A 66 -2.48 -1.87 18.51
CA PHE A 66 -2.72 -1.65 17.08
C PHE A 66 -1.49 -1.01 16.43
N TYR A 67 -1.47 -1.06 15.11
CA TYR A 67 -0.38 -0.60 14.27
C TYR A 67 -0.95 0.20 13.10
N PHE A 68 -0.22 1.24 12.68
CA PHE A 68 -0.49 1.92 11.42
C PHE A 68 0.82 2.23 10.67
N GLY A 69 0.71 2.35 9.35
CA GLY A 69 1.79 2.62 8.43
C GLY A 69 1.62 3.98 7.77
N GLY A 70 2.43 4.95 8.15
CA GLY A 70 2.34 6.31 7.63
C GLY A 70 2.91 6.45 6.22
N THR A 71 2.42 7.42 5.45
CA THR A 71 3.05 7.83 4.20
C THR A 71 4.20 8.78 4.51
N GLY A 72 5.44 8.28 4.42
CA GLY A 72 6.67 8.97 4.84
C GLY A 72 7.02 8.84 6.33
N GLY A 73 6.22 8.12 7.12
CA GLY A 73 6.36 8.06 8.58
C GLY A 73 6.84 6.72 9.15
N GLY A 74 6.94 5.67 8.35
CA GLY A 74 7.25 4.33 8.86
C GLY A 74 6.08 3.70 9.62
N VAL A 75 6.38 2.82 10.56
CA VAL A 75 5.41 2.02 11.32
C VAL A 75 5.24 2.57 12.72
N PHE A 76 3.99 2.83 13.12
CA PHE A 76 3.62 3.27 14.46
C PHE A 76 2.85 2.18 15.20
N LYS A 77 3.01 2.17 16.52
CA LYS A 77 2.34 1.25 17.44
C LYS A 77 1.70 2.01 18.59
N THR A 78 0.49 1.60 18.96
CA THR A 78 -0.15 1.94 20.23
C THR A 78 -0.19 0.71 21.15
N ASN A 79 -0.19 0.94 22.47
CA ASN A 79 -0.42 -0.10 23.48
C ASN A 79 -1.58 0.28 24.43
N ASP A 80 -2.30 1.35 24.12
CA ASP A 80 -3.32 1.95 24.98
C ASP A 80 -4.58 2.33 24.19
N GLY A 81 -4.88 1.58 23.12
CA GLY A 81 -6.11 1.74 22.35
C GLY A 81 -6.15 3.01 21.51
N GLY A 82 -4.99 3.54 21.09
CA GLY A 82 -4.90 4.69 20.21
C GLY A 82 -4.67 6.04 20.90
N ASN A 83 -4.60 6.07 22.23
CA ASN A 83 -4.33 7.30 22.98
C ASN A 83 -2.91 7.82 22.72
N ASN A 84 -1.93 6.91 22.61
CA ASN A 84 -0.55 7.24 22.31
C ASN A 84 0.02 6.33 21.22
N TRP A 85 0.81 6.93 20.32
CA TRP A 85 1.47 6.24 19.21
C TRP A 85 2.97 6.47 19.26
N LYS A 86 3.74 5.40 19.06
CA LYS A 86 5.20 5.43 19.00
C LYS A 86 5.65 4.87 17.65
N ASN A 87 6.55 5.57 16.97
CA ASN A 87 7.24 5.02 15.81
C ASN A 87 8.15 3.87 16.30
N ILE A 88 8.01 2.71 15.66
CA ILE A 88 8.75 1.48 15.98
C ILE A 88 9.68 1.04 14.83
N SER A 89 9.74 1.79 13.72
CA SER A 89 10.63 1.53 12.60
C SER A 89 11.89 2.41 12.59
N ASP A 90 11.89 3.54 13.31
CA ASP A 90 13.04 4.45 13.41
C ASP A 90 14.31 3.70 13.81
N GLY A 91 15.42 4.03 13.14
CA GLY A 91 16.70 3.34 13.27
C GLY A 91 16.84 2.07 12.43
N PHE A 92 15.77 1.57 11.81
CA PHE A 92 15.79 0.39 10.93
C PHE A 92 15.40 0.75 9.48
N PHE A 93 14.25 1.39 9.31
CA PHE A 93 13.74 1.83 8.01
C PHE A 93 12.73 2.97 8.19
N GLY A 94 12.37 3.62 7.08
CA GLY A 94 11.38 4.67 7.06
C GLY A 94 10.69 4.75 5.71
N GLY A 95 10.13 5.91 5.38
CA GLY A 95 9.37 6.11 4.16
C GLY A 95 7.92 5.64 4.31
N SER A 96 7.27 5.38 3.18
CA SER A 96 5.86 5.02 3.14
C SER A 96 5.63 3.53 3.33
N ILE A 97 4.55 3.18 4.01
CA ILE A 97 4.17 1.79 4.32
C ILE A 97 2.82 1.46 3.69
N GLY A 98 2.80 0.53 2.75
CA GLY A 98 1.61 0.17 1.97
C GLY A 98 0.80 -0.96 2.58
N SER A 99 1.40 -1.76 3.46
CA SER A 99 0.67 -2.82 4.17
C SER A 99 1.40 -3.20 5.45
N ILE A 100 0.64 -3.53 6.48
CA ILE A 100 1.13 -4.10 7.73
C ILE A 100 0.30 -5.35 8.01
N ALA A 101 0.95 -6.43 8.43
CA ALA A 101 0.28 -7.63 8.90
C ALA A 101 0.89 -8.11 10.22
N VAL A 102 0.04 -8.42 11.18
CA VAL A 102 0.41 -9.06 12.45
C VAL A 102 0.01 -10.52 12.37
N SER A 103 0.90 -11.43 12.75
CA SER A 103 0.56 -12.86 12.76
C SER A 103 -0.49 -13.16 13.84
N GLN A 104 -1.52 -13.92 13.46
CA GLN A 104 -2.59 -14.36 14.36
C GLN A 104 -2.08 -15.39 15.38
N SER A 105 -1.20 -16.29 14.95
CA SER A 105 -0.65 -17.37 15.79
C SER A 105 0.49 -16.90 16.69
N ASP A 106 1.14 -15.79 16.35
CA ASP A 106 2.20 -15.18 17.17
C ASP A 106 2.27 -13.66 16.92
N PRO A 107 1.55 -12.84 17.72
CA PRO A 107 1.54 -11.38 17.57
C PRO A 107 2.90 -10.68 17.79
N SER A 108 3.95 -11.41 18.20
CA SER A 108 5.31 -10.88 18.19
C SER A 108 5.89 -10.75 16.78
N VAL A 109 5.36 -11.50 15.82
CA VAL A 109 5.74 -11.46 14.41
C VAL A 109 4.91 -10.44 13.65
N ILE A 110 5.58 -9.45 13.07
CA ILE A 110 4.97 -8.38 12.30
C ILE A 110 5.70 -8.27 10.96
N TYR A 111 4.92 -8.14 9.89
CA TYR A 111 5.40 -7.85 8.55
C TYR A 111 4.99 -6.43 8.14
N ALA A 112 5.91 -5.70 7.52
CA ALA A 112 5.66 -4.38 6.95
C ALA A 112 6.14 -4.33 5.50
N GLY A 113 5.28 -3.85 4.62
CA GLY A 113 5.54 -3.70 3.19
C GLY A 113 5.78 -2.24 2.85
N GLY A 114 6.92 -1.94 2.26
CA GLY A 114 7.25 -0.59 1.83
C GLY A 114 6.48 -0.11 0.60
N GLY A 115 6.37 1.21 0.49
CA GLY A 115 5.79 1.93 -0.63
C GLY A 115 4.32 2.23 -0.40
N GLU A 116 3.85 3.39 -0.82
CA GLU A 116 2.42 3.71 -0.71
C GLU A 116 1.60 2.77 -1.59
N ASN A 117 0.43 2.36 -1.12
CA ASN A 117 -0.54 1.59 -1.90
C ASN A 117 -1.60 2.48 -2.58
N THR A 118 -1.52 3.79 -2.37
CA THR A 118 -2.38 4.78 -3.00
C THR A 118 -1.65 5.39 -4.20
N MET A 119 -2.04 5.02 -5.42
CA MET A 119 -1.25 5.31 -6.63
C MET A 119 -1.38 6.75 -7.12
N ARG A 120 -1.09 7.75 -6.26
CA ARG A 120 -1.12 9.18 -6.55
C ARG A 120 0.06 9.60 -7.44
N GLY A 121 0.00 10.81 -8.02
CA GLY A 121 1.10 11.33 -8.84
C GLY A 121 2.40 11.61 -8.07
N ASN A 122 2.33 11.76 -6.75
CA ASN A 122 3.48 11.96 -5.85
C ASN A 122 3.69 10.75 -4.93
N VAL A 123 3.35 9.55 -5.41
CA VAL A 123 3.51 8.30 -4.65
C VAL A 123 4.98 8.09 -4.28
N SER A 124 5.21 7.63 -3.06
CA SER A 124 6.54 7.24 -2.59
C SER A 124 6.74 5.73 -2.73
N GLU A 125 7.88 5.36 -3.28
CA GLU A 125 8.34 3.98 -3.40
C GLU A 125 8.90 3.47 -2.06
N GLY A 126 8.88 2.16 -1.88
CA GLY A 126 9.42 1.47 -0.73
C GLY A 126 10.57 0.54 -1.08
N MET A 127 11.16 -0.02 -0.02
CA MET A 127 12.38 -0.84 -0.11
C MET A 127 12.10 -2.32 0.16
N GLY A 128 10.94 -2.81 -0.28
CA GLY A 128 10.50 -4.20 -0.13
C GLY A 128 9.87 -4.53 1.23
N MET A 129 10.10 -5.75 1.70
CA MET A 129 9.48 -6.33 2.88
C MET A 129 10.38 -6.25 4.11
N TRP A 130 9.78 -6.00 5.27
CA TRP A 130 10.43 -5.96 6.58
C TRP A 130 9.71 -6.89 7.55
N LYS A 131 10.47 -7.53 8.45
CA LYS A 131 9.94 -8.41 9.51
C LYS A 131 10.47 -8.00 10.87
N SER A 132 9.59 -8.01 11.87
CA SER A 132 9.93 -8.04 13.28
C SER A 132 9.50 -9.38 13.87
N ILE A 133 10.25 -9.88 14.85
CA ILE A 133 9.93 -11.09 15.65
C ILE A 133 9.85 -10.77 17.15
N ASN A 134 9.74 -9.49 17.48
CA ASN A 134 9.76 -9.00 18.85
C ASN A 134 8.84 -7.79 19.04
N SER A 135 7.68 -7.85 18.37
CA SER A 135 6.61 -6.86 18.45
C SER A 135 7.05 -5.44 18.07
N GLY A 136 7.98 -5.32 17.11
CA GLY A 136 8.46 -4.05 16.58
C GLY A 136 9.70 -3.47 17.26
N ARG A 137 10.32 -4.16 18.22
CA ARG A 137 11.54 -3.63 18.88
C ARG A 137 12.74 -3.62 17.93
N SER A 138 12.79 -4.53 16.97
CA SER A 138 13.77 -4.54 15.89
C SER A 138 13.19 -5.09 14.61
N TRP A 139 13.80 -4.70 13.49
CA TRP A 139 13.37 -5.10 12.16
C TRP A 139 14.52 -5.61 11.30
N LYS A 140 14.20 -6.55 10.41
CA LYS A 140 15.10 -7.07 9.38
C LYS A 140 14.45 -6.86 8.02
N ASN A 141 15.20 -6.35 7.05
CA ASN A 141 14.76 -6.38 5.66
C ASN A 141 14.82 -7.83 5.16
N ILE A 142 13.73 -8.29 4.57
CA ILE A 142 13.53 -9.67 4.14
C ILE A 142 13.34 -9.76 2.61
N GLY A 143 13.85 -8.79 1.85
CA GLY A 143 13.92 -8.84 0.38
C GLY A 143 12.77 -8.12 -0.33
N LEU A 144 12.57 -8.46 -1.61
CA LEU A 144 11.62 -7.80 -2.52
C LEU A 144 11.90 -6.29 -2.72
N HIS A 145 13.18 -5.88 -2.69
CA HIS A 145 13.56 -4.46 -2.70
C HIS A 145 13.02 -3.67 -3.90
N ASP A 146 13.00 -4.28 -5.09
CA ASP A 146 12.62 -3.59 -6.33
C ASP A 146 11.13 -3.72 -6.68
N THR A 147 10.30 -4.30 -5.78
CA THR A 147 8.85 -4.30 -6.00
C THR A 147 8.23 -2.93 -5.84
N ARG A 148 8.89 -2.02 -5.10
CA ARG A 148 8.53 -0.62 -4.80
C ARG A 148 7.20 -0.37 -4.10
N HIS A 149 6.15 -1.13 -4.38
CA HIS A 149 4.81 -0.95 -3.82
C HIS A 149 4.26 -2.31 -3.38
N ILE A 150 4.31 -2.58 -2.08
CA ILE A 150 3.62 -3.72 -1.46
C ILE A 150 2.19 -3.30 -1.13
N MET A 151 1.23 -3.89 -1.84
CA MET A 151 -0.18 -3.51 -1.77
C MET A 151 -0.94 -4.25 -0.67
N ARG A 152 -0.52 -5.49 -0.37
CA ARG A 152 -1.15 -6.33 0.63
C ARG A 152 -0.18 -7.38 1.16
N ILE A 153 -0.30 -7.72 2.44
CA ILE A 153 0.40 -8.82 3.09
C ILE A 153 -0.64 -9.70 3.77
N VAL A 154 -0.51 -11.01 3.61
CA VAL A 154 -1.35 -11.99 4.29
C VAL A 154 -0.46 -13.03 4.95
N VAL A 155 -0.66 -13.25 6.24
CA VAL A 155 0.09 -14.24 7.04
C VAL A 155 -0.82 -15.43 7.30
N HIS A 156 -0.30 -16.65 7.13
CA HIS A 156 -1.06 -17.86 7.41
C HIS A 156 -1.49 -17.91 8.88
N PRO A 157 -2.77 -18.21 9.18
CA PRO A 157 -3.33 -18.01 10.52
C PRO A 157 -2.64 -18.85 11.61
N LYS A 158 -2.13 -20.03 11.24
CA LYS A 158 -1.51 -20.98 12.18
C LYS A 158 0.02 -21.08 12.09
N ASN A 159 0.65 -20.37 11.16
CA ASN A 159 2.10 -20.45 10.97
C ASN A 159 2.65 -19.09 10.50
N PRO A 160 3.36 -18.33 11.35
CA PRO A 160 3.87 -17.02 10.98
C PRO A 160 4.91 -17.04 9.85
N ASP A 161 5.52 -18.19 9.55
CA ASP A 161 6.56 -18.27 8.52
C ASP A 161 6.01 -18.44 7.10
N ILE A 162 4.72 -18.81 6.97
CA ILE A 162 4.02 -18.84 5.69
C ILE A 162 3.37 -17.47 5.49
N VAL A 163 3.94 -16.67 4.58
CA VAL A 163 3.51 -15.31 4.31
C VAL A 163 3.45 -15.06 2.82
N TYR A 164 2.44 -14.30 2.40
CA TYR A 164 2.21 -13.88 1.03
C TYR A 164 2.21 -12.37 0.93
N CYS A 165 2.62 -11.83 -0.21
CA CYS A 165 2.40 -10.43 -0.51
C CYS A 165 1.97 -10.20 -1.96
N ALA A 166 1.07 -9.23 -2.14
CA ALA A 166 0.72 -8.65 -3.43
C ALA A 166 1.62 -7.44 -3.70
N ALA A 167 2.40 -7.52 -4.77
CA ALA A 167 3.28 -6.45 -5.22
C ALA A 167 2.76 -5.85 -6.54
N LEU A 168 2.63 -4.53 -6.59
CA LEU A 168 2.23 -3.83 -7.80
C LEU A 168 3.39 -3.71 -8.80
N GLY A 169 4.62 -3.57 -8.29
CA GLY A 169 5.78 -3.24 -9.11
C GLY A 169 5.89 -1.75 -9.38
N HIS A 170 6.67 -1.40 -10.39
CA HIS A 170 6.96 -0.02 -10.78
C HIS A 170 5.72 0.64 -11.36
N LEU A 171 5.36 1.82 -10.84
CA LEU A 171 4.20 2.57 -11.31
C LEU A 171 4.50 3.40 -12.58
N PHE A 172 5.76 3.80 -12.76
CA PHE A 172 6.21 4.71 -13.84
C PHE A 172 6.85 3.99 -15.03
N GLY A 173 6.76 2.65 -15.09
CA GLY A 173 7.34 1.86 -16.16
C GLY A 173 7.09 0.36 -15.98
N PRO A 174 7.38 -0.45 -17.02
CA PRO A 174 7.31 -1.90 -16.90
C PRO A 174 8.40 -2.44 -15.98
N ASN A 175 8.11 -3.51 -15.26
CA ASN A 175 9.10 -4.29 -14.52
C ASN A 175 8.57 -5.70 -14.19
N GLU A 176 9.47 -6.65 -13.92
CA GLU A 176 9.09 -8.04 -13.63
C GLU A 176 8.78 -8.30 -12.15
N GLU A 177 9.23 -7.45 -11.24
CA GLU A 177 9.09 -7.53 -9.78
C GLU A 177 7.70 -7.08 -9.34
N ARG A 178 6.69 -7.77 -9.87
CA ARG A 178 5.27 -7.61 -9.55
C ARG A 178 4.55 -8.95 -9.51
N GLY A 179 3.36 -8.97 -8.93
CA GLY A 179 2.53 -10.17 -8.79
C GLY A 179 2.45 -10.67 -7.35
N ILE A 180 2.13 -11.95 -7.18
CA ILE A 180 2.03 -12.59 -5.86
C ILE A 180 3.32 -13.31 -5.54
N PHE A 181 3.87 -13.00 -4.37
CA PHE A 181 5.03 -13.69 -3.81
C PHE A 181 4.62 -14.46 -2.57
N ARG A 182 5.19 -15.65 -2.38
CA ARG A 182 5.02 -16.51 -1.21
C ARG A 182 6.39 -16.81 -0.59
N SER A 183 6.44 -16.79 0.73
CA SER A 183 7.54 -17.32 1.53
C SER A 183 7.00 -18.43 2.42
N ASN A 184 7.77 -19.49 2.59
CA ASN A 184 7.49 -20.58 3.54
C ASN A 184 8.49 -20.64 4.72
N ASP A 185 9.41 -19.69 4.81
CA ASP A 185 10.49 -19.63 5.80
C ASP A 185 10.57 -18.27 6.51
N GLY A 186 9.43 -17.57 6.56
CA GLY A 186 9.28 -16.31 7.24
C GLY A 186 9.98 -15.13 6.57
N GLY A 187 10.21 -15.19 5.27
CA GLY A 187 10.74 -14.12 4.43
C GLY A 187 12.24 -14.27 4.13
N ASN A 188 12.88 -15.38 4.50
CA ASN A 188 14.28 -15.59 4.12
C ASN A 188 14.40 -15.86 2.62
N THR A 189 13.41 -16.53 2.03
CA THR A 189 13.29 -16.73 0.59
C THR A 189 11.89 -16.42 0.09
N TRP A 190 11.79 -15.95 -1.15
CA TRP A 190 10.52 -15.61 -1.80
C TRP A 190 10.39 -16.30 -3.15
N GLN A 191 9.24 -16.88 -3.40
CA GLN A 191 8.84 -17.45 -4.68
C GLN A 191 7.78 -16.55 -5.32
N LYS A 192 8.00 -16.13 -6.57
CA LYS A 192 6.96 -15.49 -7.40
C LYS A 192 6.01 -16.59 -7.88
N ILE A 193 4.81 -16.64 -7.32
CA ILE A 193 3.84 -17.74 -7.55
C ILE A 193 2.71 -17.37 -8.51
N LEU A 194 2.51 -16.08 -8.79
CA LEU A 194 1.59 -15.62 -9.83
C LEU A 194 2.10 -14.33 -10.46
N PHE A 195 2.27 -14.33 -11.77
CA PHE A 195 2.74 -13.21 -12.57
C PHE A 195 1.93 -13.15 -13.86
N VAL A 196 1.51 -11.95 -14.27
CA VAL A 196 0.73 -11.75 -15.50
C VAL A 196 1.63 -11.26 -16.63
N ASN A 197 2.24 -10.09 -16.46
CA ASN A 197 3.26 -9.51 -17.34
C ASN A 197 3.90 -8.30 -16.64
N GLU A 198 4.80 -7.61 -17.33
CA GLU A 198 5.57 -6.46 -16.82
C GLU A 198 4.77 -5.16 -16.59
N TYR A 199 3.50 -5.09 -16.99
CA TYR A 199 2.62 -3.92 -16.83
C TYR A 199 1.51 -4.13 -15.79
N VAL A 200 1.28 -5.37 -15.37
CA VAL A 200 0.10 -5.76 -14.58
C VAL A 200 0.55 -6.29 -13.21
N GLY A 201 0.29 -5.50 -12.17
CA GLY A 201 0.69 -5.81 -10.80
C GLY A 201 -0.44 -6.36 -9.94
N ALA A 202 -0.11 -7.02 -8.84
CA ALA A 202 -1.11 -7.46 -7.87
C ALA A 202 -1.50 -6.30 -6.93
N CYS A 203 -2.79 -6.14 -6.65
CA CYS A 203 -3.31 -5.00 -5.87
C CYS A 203 -4.17 -5.39 -4.65
N GLU A 204 -4.67 -6.63 -4.60
CA GLU A 204 -5.36 -7.20 -3.45
C GLU A 204 -5.03 -8.70 -3.32
N LEU A 205 -4.99 -9.18 -2.09
CA LEU A 205 -4.83 -10.60 -1.76
C LEU A 205 -5.59 -10.89 -0.47
N VAL A 206 -6.48 -11.88 -0.51
CA VAL A 206 -7.21 -12.37 0.66
C VAL A 206 -7.10 -13.88 0.75
N MET A 207 -7.03 -14.38 1.98
CA MET A 207 -6.96 -15.79 2.31
C MET A 207 -8.20 -16.16 3.10
N ASP A 208 -8.74 -17.33 2.84
CA ASP A 208 -9.79 -17.90 3.68
C ASP A 208 -9.17 -18.37 5.01
N PRO A 209 -9.57 -17.82 6.16
CA PRO A 209 -9.01 -18.22 7.45
C PRO A 209 -9.42 -19.64 7.87
N SER A 210 -10.51 -20.18 7.31
CA SER A 210 -10.98 -21.55 7.59
C SER A 210 -10.26 -22.60 6.74
N ASP A 211 -9.84 -22.22 5.53
CA ASP A 211 -9.01 -23.03 4.63
C ASP A 211 -7.91 -22.16 3.98
N PRO A 212 -6.73 -22.05 4.63
CA PRO A 212 -5.63 -21.21 4.14
C PRO A 212 -5.03 -21.62 2.79
N SER A 213 -5.44 -22.76 2.22
CA SER A 213 -5.09 -23.13 0.84
C SER A 213 -5.88 -22.33 -0.21
N VAL A 214 -7.00 -21.71 0.20
CA VAL A 214 -7.84 -20.89 -0.66
C VAL A 214 -7.43 -19.42 -0.54
N LEU A 215 -6.99 -18.86 -1.66
CA LEU A 215 -6.71 -17.42 -1.77
C LEU A 215 -7.37 -16.83 -3.01
N LEU A 216 -7.75 -15.56 -2.90
CA LEU A 216 -8.15 -14.72 -4.03
C LEU A 216 -7.14 -13.59 -4.21
N ALA A 217 -6.68 -13.40 -5.44
CA ALA A 217 -5.76 -12.33 -5.80
C ALA A 217 -6.38 -11.48 -6.91
N THR A 218 -6.18 -10.17 -6.87
CA THR A 218 -6.57 -9.28 -7.97
C THR A 218 -5.38 -8.57 -8.58
N PHE A 219 -5.45 -8.38 -9.89
CA PHE A 219 -4.41 -7.77 -10.70
C PHE A 219 -4.93 -6.53 -11.40
N TRP A 220 -4.06 -5.54 -11.54
CA TRP A 220 -4.39 -4.23 -12.06
C TRP A 220 -3.32 -3.78 -13.05
N ASN A 221 -3.76 -3.51 -14.29
CA ASN A 221 -2.97 -2.79 -15.27
C ASN A 221 -3.00 -1.30 -14.93
N VAL A 222 -1.86 -0.74 -14.51
CA VAL A 222 -1.78 0.66 -14.12
C VAL A 222 -0.45 1.26 -14.54
N LYS A 223 -0.52 2.50 -15.03
CA LYS A 223 0.65 3.28 -15.40
C LYS A 223 0.46 4.73 -15.00
N ARG A 224 1.49 5.31 -14.39
CA ARG A 224 1.63 6.75 -14.22
C ARG A 224 2.67 7.30 -15.18
N THR A 225 2.43 8.55 -15.59
CA THR A 225 3.47 9.44 -16.12
C THR A 225 3.48 10.70 -15.24
N PRO A 226 4.44 11.64 -15.43
CA PRO A 226 4.42 12.90 -14.69
C PRO A 226 3.11 13.71 -14.84
N TYR A 227 2.26 13.40 -15.83
CA TYR A 227 1.05 14.17 -16.17
C TYR A 227 -0.20 13.31 -16.42
N SER A 228 -0.14 11.98 -16.28
CA SER A 228 -1.30 11.10 -16.53
C SER A 228 -1.36 9.90 -15.58
N LEU A 229 -2.56 9.32 -15.49
CA LEU A 229 -2.84 7.99 -14.95
C LEU A 229 -3.63 7.22 -16.00
N GLU A 230 -3.15 6.04 -16.32
CA GLU A 230 -3.89 5.03 -17.08
C GLU A 230 -4.29 3.93 -16.09
N SER A 231 -5.59 3.69 -15.92
CA SER A 231 -6.14 2.67 -15.01
C SER A 231 -6.97 1.68 -15.78
N GLY A 232 -6.57 0.41 -15.69
CA GLY A 232 -7.25 -0.71 -16.31
C GLY A 232 -6.77 -1.03 -17.72
N GLY A 233 -6.97 -2.29 -18.11
CA GLY A 233 -6.48 -2.81 -19.37
C GLY A 233 -6.40 -4.33 -19.38
N ALA A 234 -5.83 -4.88 -20.44
CA ALA A 234 -5.61 -6.32 -20.55
C ALA A 234 -4.74 -6.83 -19.39
N GLY A 235 -5.13 -7.98 -18.84
CA GLY A 235 -4.46 -8.62 -17.70
C GLY A 235 -5.04 -8.26 -16.33
N SER A 236 -5.79 -7.15 -16.19
CA SER A 236 -6.55 -6.89 -14.95
C SER A 236 -7.56 -8.01 -14.73
N ALA A 237 -7.50 -8.68 -13.58
CA ALA A 237 -8.28 -9.89 -13.36
C ALA A 237 -8.42 -10.29 -11.89
N ILE A 238 -9.34 -11.21 -11.63
CA ILE A 238 -9.52 -11.91 -10.36
C ILE A 238 -9.02 -13.35 -10.56
N TYR A 239 -8.12 -13.80 -9.70
CA TYR A 239 -7.60 -15.17 -9.68
C TYR A 239 -7.95 -15.85 -8.36
N LYS A 240 -8.17 -17.16 -8.43
CA LYS A 240 -8.39 -18.03 -7.27
C LYS A 240 -7.42 -19.20 -7.29
N THR A 241 -6.88 -19.53 -6.12
CA THR A 241 -6.19 -20.79 -5.85
C THR A 241 -6.96 -21.57 -4.79
N THR A 242 -6.78 -22.88 -4.76
CA THR A 242 -7.25 -23.80 -3.71
C THR A 242 -6.15 -24.76 -3.28
N ASP A 243 -4.89 -24.42 -3.58
CA ASP A 243 -3.70 -25.25 -3.30
C ASP A 243 -2.55 -24.40 -2.73
N GLY A 244 -2.86 -23.27 -2.09
CA GLY A 244 -1.86 -22.39 -1.49
C GLY A 244 -1.04 -21.63 -2.52
N GLY A 245 -1.55 -21.49 -3.75
CA GLY A 245 -0.97 -20.68 -4.81
C GLY A 245 -0.03 -21.41 -5.76
N ASP A 246 -0.03 -22.74 -5.75
CA ASP A 246 0.72 -23.55 -6.72
C ASP A 246 0.03 -23.55 -8.09
N SER A 247 -1.30 -23.43 -8.13
CA SER A 247 -2.08 -23.18 -9.34
C SER A 247 -3.18 -22.15 -9.14
N TRP A 248 -3.56 -21.47 -10.23
CA TRP A 248 -4.52 -20.37 -10.22
C TRP A 248 -5.52 -20.48 -11.36
N VAL A 249 -6.79 -20.21 -11.05
CA VAL A 249 -7.89 -20.12 -12.01
C VAL A 249 -8.31 -18.66 -12.14
N ASN A 250 -8.37 -18.15 -13.38
CA ASN A 250 -8.89 -16.83 -13.67
C ASN A 250 -10.43 -16.84 -13.61
N LEU A 251 -11.01 -16.03 -12.74
CA LEU A 251 -12.45 -15.93 -12.53
C LEU A 251 -13.12 -14.81 -13.35
N THR A 252 -12.35 -13.94 -14.00
CA THR A 252 -12.86 -12.72 -14.66
C THR A 252 -13.88 -13.00 -15.76
N ALA A 253 -13.75 -14.15 -16.44
CA ALA A 253 -14.68 -14.53 -17.50
C ALA A 253 -16.04 -15.04 -16.96
N ASN A 254 -16.16 -15.29 -15.66
CA ASN A 254 -17.36 -15.88 -15.07
C ASN A 254 -18.60 -15.01 -15.25
N LYS A 255 -19.76 -15.65 -15.16
CA LYS A 255 -21.06 -15.01 -15.40
C LYS A 255 -21.32 -13.92 -14.36
N GLY A 256 -21.78 -12.76 -14.84
CA GLY A 256 -22.21 -11.64 -13.99
C GLY A 256 -21.16 -10.55 -13.74
N LEU A 257 -19.87 -10.84 -13.95
CA LEU A 257 -18.81 -9.83 -13.91
C LEU A 257 -18.81 -8.94 -15.16
N PRO A 258 -18.26 -7.71 -15.08
CA PRO A 258 -18.12 -6.81 -16.23
C PRO A 258 -17.35 -7.46 -17.37
N LYS A 259 -17.71 -7.10 -18.61
CA LYS A 259 -17.05 -7.57 -19.84
C LYS A 259 -16.28 -6.46 -20.57
N ASP A 260 -16.30 -5.25 -20.01
CA ASP A 260 -15.48 -4.13 -20.48
C ASP A 260 -14.16 -4.05 -19.71
N THR A 261 -13.41 -2.95 -19.90
CA THR A 261 -12.11 -2.73 -19.26
C THR A 261 -12.21 -2.73 -17.73
N LEU A 262 -11.40 -3.59 -17.11
CA LEU A 262 -11.27 -3.67 -15.65
C LEU A 262 -10.07 -2.85 -15.17
N GLY A 263 -10.34 -1.96 -14.21
CA GLY A 263 -9.35 -1.24 -13.43
C GLY A 263 -8.98 -1.97 -12.14
N ILE A 264 -8.78 -1.21 -11.06
CA ILE A 264 -8.49 -1.78 -9.73
C ILE A 264 -9.71 -2.56 -9.19
N ILE A 265 -9.43 -3.64 -8.47
CA ILE A 265 -10.44 -4.52 -7.87
C ILE A 265 -10.09 -4.78 -6.41
N GLY A 266 -10.95 -4.34 -5.50
CA GLY A 266 -10.96 -4.82 -4.12
C GLY A 266 -11.80 -6.08 -4.01
N ILE A 267 -11.36 -7.05 -3.22
CA ILE A 267 -12.06 -8.33 -3.02
C ILE A 267 -11.93 -8.81 -1.57
N THR A 268 -12.94 -9.52 -1.09
CA THR A 268 -12.96 -10.12 0.26
C THR A 268 -13.73 -11.44 0.28
N ILE A 269 -13.40 -12.29 1.25
CA ILE A 269 -14.05 -13.57 1.54
C ILE A 269 -14.78 -13.44 2.88
N SER A 270 -16.02 -13.90 2.95
CA SER A 270 -16.72 -13.95 4.24
C SER A 270 -16.14 -15.03 5.14
N GLN A 271 -15.78 -14.67 6.37
CA GLN A 271 -15.29 -15.61 7.37
C GLN A 271 -16.38 -16.57 7.87
N THR A 272 -17.65 -16.13 7.93
CA THR A 272 -18.77 -16.98 8.36
C THR A 272 -19.29 -17.89 7.24
N ASN A 273 -18.94 -17.60 5.98
CA ASN A 273 -19.32 -18.41 4.82
C ASN A 273 -18.26 -18.33 3.71
N PRO A 274 -17.33 -19.30 3.67
CA PRO A 274 -16.28 -19.42 2.66
C PRO A 274 -16.71 -19.41 1.19
N ASN A 275 -18.00 -19.65 0.89
CA ASN A 275 -18.51 -19.58 -0.49
C ASN A 275 -18.95 -18.15 -0.87
N LYS A 276 -19.00 -17.22 0.08
CA LYS A 276 -19.46 -15.86 -0.18
C LYS A 276 -18.31 -14.90 -0.37
N TYR A 277 -18.24 -14.30 -1.55
CA TYR A 277 -17.25 -13.29 -1.91
C TYR A 277 -17.93 -11.97 -2.26
N TYR A 278 -17.24 -10.88 -1.96
CA TYR A 278 -17.61 -9.54 -2.39
C TYR A 278 -16.45 -8.90 -3.15
N ALA A 279 -16.76 -8.18 -4.22
CA ALA A 279 -15.79 -7.44 -5.00
C ALA A 279 -16.30 -6.04 -5.31
N ILE A 280 -15.43 -5.03 -5.22
CA ILE A 280 -15.67 -3.70 -5.75
C ILE A 280 -14.79 -3.46 -6.96
N ILE A 281 -15.40 -3.17 -8.11
CA ILE A 281 -14.72 -3.22 -9.42
C ILE A 281 -14.77 -1.85 -10.09
N GLU A 282 -13.60 -1.30 -10.41
CA GLU A 282 -13.46 -0.18 -11.34
C GLU A 282 -13.71 -0.66 -12.77
N SER A 283 -14.79 -0.17 -13.39
CA SER A 283 -15.18 -0.47 -14.76
C SER A 283 -16.32 0.47 -15.15
N LYS A 284 -16.55 0.67 -16.46
CA LYS A 284 -17.72 1.44 -16.95
C LYS A 284 -19.03 0.79 -16.50
N THR A 285 -19.07 -0.54 -16.49
CA THR A 285 -20.18 -1.34 -15.93
C THR A 285 -19.82 -1.92 -14.56
N GLY A 286 -18.92 -1.27 -13.81
CA GLY A 286 -18.50 -1.67 -12.47
C GLY A 286 -19.57 -1.47 -11.39
N GLY A 287 -19.16 -1.65 -10.13
CA GLY A 287 -20.05 -1.69 -8.98
C GLY A 287 -19.52 -2.56 -7.85
N VAL A 288 -20.38 -2.84 -6.87
CA VAL A 288 -20.20 -3.92 -5.90
C VAL A 288 -20.87 -5.17 -6.46
N PHE A 289 -20.13 -6.28 -6.40
CA PHE A 289 -20.56 -7.59 -6.85
C PHE A 289 -20.46 -8.58 -5.71
N LYS A 290 -21.37 -9.54 -5.70
CA LYS A 290 -21.41 -10.64 -4.74
C LYS A 290 -21.42 -11.97 -5.47
N SER A 291 -20.74 -12.96 -4.93
CA SER A 291 -20.87 -14.37 -5.31
C SER A 291 -21.28 -15.16 -4.07
N ASP A 292 -22.23 -16.09 -4.19
CA ASP A 292 -22.64 -17.01 -3.12
C ASP A 292 -22.15 -18.46 -3.40
N ASP A 293 -21.33 -18.67 -4.44
CA ASP A 293 -20.90 -19.99 -4.93
C ASP A 293 -19.38 -20.09 -5.18
N ALA A 294 -18.62 -19.39 -4.35
CA ALA A 294 -17.16 -19.36 -4.34
C ALA A 294 -16.55 -18.84 -5.65
N GLY A 295 -17.21 -17.84 -6.25
CA GLY A 295 -16.76 -17.08 -7.40
C GLY A 295 -17.18 -17.64 -8.76
N LYS A 296 -18.02 -18.70 -8.82
CA LYS A 296 -18.47 -19.30 -10.09
C LYS A 296 -19.47 -18.42 -10.82
N THR A 297 -20.38 -17.79 -10.08
CA THR A 297 -21.33 -16.79 -10.60
C THR A 297 -21.34 -15.56 -9.70
N TRP A 298 -21.62 -14.41 -10.32
CA TRP A 298 -21.63 -13.11 -9.65
C TRP A 298 -22.93 -12.37 -9.95
N GLU A 299 -23.36 -11.56 -8.99
CA GLU A 299 -24.47 -10.63 -9.09
C GLU A 299 -23.97 -9.24 -8.76
N LYS A 300 -24.33 -8.23 -9.56
CA LYS A 300 -24.08 -6.83 -9.19
C LYS A 300 -25.13 -6.41 -8.17
N THR A 301 -24.70 -6.10 -6.95
CA THR A 301 -25.60 -5.72 -5.85
C THR A 301 -25.79 -4.20 -5.77
N ASN A 302 -24.80 -3.41 -6.18
CA ASN A 302 -24.87 -1.96 -6.15
C ASN A 302 -24.03 -1.32 -7.28
N SER A 303 -24.53 -0.22 -7.86
CA SER A 303 -23.88 0.50 -8.98
C SER A 303 -23.44 1.93 -8.65
N GLU A 304 -23.63 2.40 -7.42
CA GLU A 304 -23.38 3.78 -7.02
C GLU A 304 -21.92 4.20 -7.27
N ASN A 305 -21.75 5.43 -7.76
CA ASN A 305 -20.43 5.98 -8.05
C ASN A 305 -19.73 6.47 -6.79
N ASN A 306 -20.45 6.83 -5.72
CA ASN A 306 -19.87 7.31 -4.46
C ASN A 306 -18.94 6.28 -3.81
N LEU A 307 -19.23 4.99 -4.04
CA LEU A 307 -18.40 3.88 -3.57
C LEU A 307 -17.11 3.70 -4.37
N ARG A 308 -17.03 4.26 -5.59
CA ARG A 308 -15.97 3.98 -6.58
C ARG A 308 -15.29 5.23 -7.13
N GLN A 309 -15.56 6.41 -6.58
CA GLN A 309 -14.85 7.62 -6.97
C GLN A 309 -13.36 7.48 -6.65
N ARG A 310 -12.50 8.11 -7.46
CA ARG A 310 -11.03 8.05 -7.32
C ARG A 310 -10.52 6.61 -7.10
N ALA A 311 -10.97 5.66 -7.91
CA ALA A 311 -10.75 4.23 -7.71
C ALA A 311 -9.28 3.85 -7.37
N TRP A 312 -8.32 4.42 -8.10
CA TRP A 312 -6.86 4.29 -7.87
C TRP A 312 -6.37 4.65 -6.45
N TYR A 313 -7.23 5.27 -5.63
CA TYR A 313 -6.94 5.71 -4.28
C TYR A 313 -7.61 4.83 -3.20
N PHE A 314 -8.77 4.23 -3.46
CA PHE A 314 -9.61 3.67 -2.38
C PHE A 314 -10.15 2.27 -2.56
N SER A 315 -10.35 1.76 -3.79
CA SER A 315 -11.24 0.62 -4.11
C SER A 315 -10.98 -0.67 -3.31
N LYS A 316 -11.48 -0.69 -2.06
CA LYS A 316 -11.29 -1.74 -1.06
C LYS A 316 -12.66 -2.06 -0.46
N ILE A 317 -12.88 -3.34 -0.21
CA ILE A 317 -14.11 -3.88 0.35
C ILE A 317 -13.77 -4.93 1.40
N TYR A 318 -14.49 -4.93 2.52
CA TYR A 318 -14.28 -5.82 3.65
C TYR A 318 -15.61 -6.44 4.06
N CYS A 319 -15.59 -7.71 4.44
CA CYS A 319 -16.74 -8.38 5.02
C CYS A 319 -16.58 -8.45 6.54
N ASP A 320 -17.67 -8.21 7.26
CA ASP A 320 -17.70 -8.38 8.71
C ASP A 320 -17.40 -9.85 9.09
N PRO A 321 -16.49 -10.11 10.04
CA PRO A 321 -16.06 -11.46 10.37
C PRO A 321 -17.11 -12.28 11.12
N LYS A 322 -18.17 -11.64 11.64
CA LYS A 322 -19.26 -12.29 12.39
C LYS A 322 -20.59 -12.28 11.62
N ASN A 323 -20.71 -11.51 10.53
CA ASN A 323 -21.92 -11.48 9.71
C ASN A 323 -21.65 -11.25 8.22
N GLU A 324 -21.80 -12.31 7.43
CA GLU A 324 -21.65 -12.30 5.96
C GLU A 324 -22.52 -11.29 5.18
N GLN A 325 -23.53 -10.67 5.79
CA GLN A 325 -24.37 -9.65 5.14
C GLN A 325 -23.85 -8.23 5.36
N ILE A 326 -22.94 -8.03 6.32
CA ILE A 326 -22.35 -6.73 6.61
C ILE A 326 -21.07 -6.60 5.80
N VAL A 327 -21.00 -5.55 4.98
CA VAL A 327 -19.81 -5.23 4.18
C VAL A 327 -19.49 -3.75 4.25
N TYR A 328 -18.20 -3.46 4.26
CA TYR A 328 -17.65 -2.12 4.34
C TYR A 328 -16.93 -1.77 3.06
N VAL A 329 -17.15 -0.57 2.54
CA VAL A 329 -16.41 -0.03 1.39
C VAL A 329 -15.66 1.21 1.83
N LEU A 330 -14.36 1.23 1.53
CA LEU A 330 -13.52 2.38 1.82
C LEU A 330 -13.55 3.33 0.62
N ASN A 331 -13.78 4.62 0.90
CA ASN A 331 -13.68 5.72 -0.04
C ASN A 331 -13.40 7.02 0.73
N VAL A 332 -13.63 8.19 0.12
CA VAL A 332 -13.64 9.49 0.83
C VAL A 332 -14.45 9.38 2.12
N GLU A 333 -15.65 8.81 2.03
CA GLU A 333 -16.47 8.41 3.17
C GLU A 333 -16.26 6.92 3.49
N PHE A 334 -16.50 6.56 4.76
CA PHE A 334 -16.53 5.17 5.19
C PHE A 334 -17.94 4.61 5.04
N TRP A 335 -18.14 3.61 4.17
CA TRP A 335 -19.47 3.09 3.85
C TRP A 335 -19.71 1.72 4.48
N LYS A 336 -20.92 1.50 5.00
CA LYS A 336 -21.38 0.21 5.51
C LYS A 336 -22.70 -0.19 4.85
N SER A 337 -22.79 -1.45 4.48
CA SER A 337 -24.02 -2.14 4.09
C SER A 337 -24.33 -3.21 5.12
N MET A 338 -25.62 -3.48 5.34
CA MET A 338 -26.11 -4.54 6.23
C MET A 338 -26.99 -5.57 5.50
N ASP A 339 -27.12 -5.45 4.18
CA ASP A 339 -28.03 -6.22 3.33
C ASP A 339 -27.31 -6.93 2.18
N GLY A 340 -26.04 -7.26 2.41
CA GLY A 340 -25.20 -7.95 1.44
C GLY A 340 -24.78 -7.06 0.27
N GLY A 341 -24.50 -5.78 0.55
CA GLY A 341 -23.96 -4.83 -0.42
C GLY A 341 -25.00 -4.26 -1.39
N LYS A 342 -26.30 -4.24 -1.03
CA LYS A 342 -27.35 -3.66 -1.88
C LYS A 342 -27.52 -2.18 -1.58
N THR A 343 -27.62 -1.82 -0.30
CA THR A 343 -27.69 -0.44 0.17
C THR A 343 -26.50 -0.11 1.06
N PHE A 344 -26.01 1.13 0.97
CA PHE A 344 -24.89 1.61 1.77
C PHE A 344 -25.25 2.91 2.47
N GLN A 345 -24.74 3.07 3.69
CA GLN A 345 -24.82 4.29 4.48
C GLN A 345 -23.41 4.68 4.93
N SER A 346 -23.12 5.97 4.95
CA SER A 346 -21.84 6.45 5.46
C SER A 346 -21.82 6.41 6.99
N ILE A 347 -20.68 6.04 7.56
CA ILE A 347 -20.39 6.09 8.98
C ILE A 347 -19.52 7.32 9.24
N PRO A 348 -19.89 8.20 10.17
CA PRO A 348 -19.05 9.33 10.55
C PRO A 348 -17.73 8.85 11.17
N THR A 349 -16.62 9.38 10.66
CA THR A 349 -15.28 9.16 11.18
C THR A 349 -14.62 10.52 11.50
N PRO A 350 -13.71 10.60 12.48
CA PRO A 350 -12.91 11.80 12.75
C PRO A 350 -12.20 12.46 11.55
N HIS A 351 -11.97 11.73 10.45
CA HIS A 351 -11.30 12.19 9.23
C HIS A 351 -11.75 11.35 8.03
N GLY A 352 -11.79 11.94 6.83
CA GLY A 352 -12.12 11.24 5.58
C GLY A 352 -10.90 10.66 4.85
N ASP A 353 -11.13 10.18 3.62
CA ASP A 353 -10.15 9.50 2.76
C ASP A 353 -9.59 8.21 3.40
N HIS A 354 -10.39 7.14 3.38
CA HIS A 354 -10.06 5.87 4.05
C HIS A 354 -9.36 4.88 3.12
N HIS A 355 -8.21 4.34 3.55
CA HIS A 355 -7.30 3.57 2.70
C HIS A 355 -7.18 2.09 3.05
N ASP A 356 -7.33 1.75 4.34
CA ASP A 356 -7.20 0.38 4.82
C ASP A 356 -8.05 0.18 6.08
N LEU A 357 -8.51 -1.06 6.31
CA LEU A 357 -9.35 -1.41 7.44
C LEU A 357 -8.92 -2.77 7.97
N TRP A 358 -8.83 -2.85 9.29
CA TRP A 358 -8.74 -4.11 10.01
C TRP A 358 -9.92 -4.23 10.96
N ILE A 359 -10.63 -5.34 10.87
CA ILE A 359 -11.72 -5.72 11.78
C ILE A 359 -11.21 -6.92 12.57
N ASP A 360 -11.34 -6.89 13.89
CA ASP A 360 -10.95 -8.02 14.73
C ASP A 360 -11.82 -9.24 14.38
N PRO A 361 -11.23 -10.38 13.95
CA PRO A 361 -12.01 -11.55 13.59
C PRO A 361 -12.75 -12.18 14.76
N GLU A 362 -12.39 -11.84 16.00
CA GLU A 362 -13.10 -12.29 17.20
C GLU A 362 -14.12 -11.28 17.74
N ASP A 363 -14.04 -10.02 17.32
CA ASP A 363 -14.87 -8.94 17.84
C ASP A 363 -15.14 -7.90 16.75
N ALA A 364 -16.21 -8.07 15.98
CA ALA A 364 -16.53 -7.20 14.84
C ALA A 364 -16.80 -5.73 15.21
N GLN A 365 -16.87 -5.36 16.50
CA GLN A 365 -16.98 -3.97 16.94
C GLN A 365 -15.62 -3.31 17.16
N ARG A 366 -14.55 -4.11 17.25
CA ARG A 366 -13.19 -3.64 17.38
C ARG A 366 -12.55 -3.49 16.00
N MET A 367 -12.30 -2.26 15.60
CA MET A 367 -11.69 -1.97 14.30
C MET A 367 -10.59 -0.91 14.41
N ILE A 368 -9.72 -0.92 13.40
CA ILE A 368 -8.84 0.21 13.11
C ILE A 368 -8.93 0.52 11.62
N ILE A 369 -9.05 1.81 11.30
CA ILE A 369 -9.09 2.32 9.93
C ILE A 369 -7.90 3.25 9.69
N ALA A 370 -7.31 3.17 8.49
CA ALA A 370 -6.28 4.07 8.01
C ALA A 370 -6.91 5.16 7.15
N ASP A 371 -6.52 6.42 7.37
CA ASP A 371 -7.02 7.56 6.60
C ASP A 371 -5.98 8.69 6.49
N ASP A 372 -6.35 9.80 5.84
CA ASP A 372 -5.48 10.97 5.64
C ASP A 372 -5.09 11.69 6.96
N GLY A 373 -5.78 11.41 8.07
CA GLY A 373 -5.49 11.89 9.43
C GLY A 373 -4.68 10.92 10.30
N GLY A 374 -4.32 9.73 9.79
CA GLY A 374 -3.56 8.72 10.53
C GLY A 374 -4.35 7.43 10.66
N ALA A 375 -4.61 7.02 11.90
CA ALA A 375 -5.43 5.86 12.17
C ALA A 375 -6.44 6.13 13.28
N GLN A 376 -7.63 5.54 13.13
CA GLN A 376 -8.73 5.71 14.07
C GLN A 376 -9.19 4.33 14.54
N ILE A 377 -9.47 4.21 15.83
CA ILE A 377 -9.85 2.95 16.47
C ILE A 377 -11.27 3.09 17.01
N THR A 378 -12.06 2.04 16.85
CA THR A 378 -13.35 1.88 17.51
C THR A 378 -13.38 0.56 18.28
N TYR A 379 -14.19 0.53 19.33
CA TYR A 379 -14.55 -0.66 20.10
C TYR A 379 -16.07 -0.92 20.10
N ASP A 380 -16.84 -0.09 19.40
CA ASP A 380 -18.31 -0.12 19.35
C ASP A 380 -18.87 -0.06 17.92
N GLY A 381 -18.02 -0.26 16.90
CA GLY A 381 -18.43 -0.53 15.51
C GLY A 381 -18.42 0.66 14.57
#